data_AF-A0A9W8M6I5-F1
#
_entry.id   AF-A0A9W8M6I5-F1
#
_cell.length_a   1.000
_cell.length_b   1.000
_cell.length_c   1.000
_cell.angle_alpha   90.00
_cell.angle_beta   90.00
_cell.angle_gamma   90.00
#
_symmetry.space_group_name_H-M   'P 1'
#
loop_
_entity.id
_entity.type
_entity.pdbx_description
1 polymer ?
#
loop_
_entity_poly.entity_id
_entity_poly.type
_entity_poly.pdbx_seq_one_letter_code
_entity_poly.pdbx_strand_id
1 'polypeptide(L)'
;MPNYDKKTMHKLVIINKLGSKVQAILCKDPAKTFSAPIGSVVTFKGSMIVNPNFGKAKALCDWYRAEGSKITFKSISSSNNTGSSMTCSLQLMTVAQVSAILNGATDMVALFTVQGKVSNIYSASLVYTSCSDNNCGGIVSQVVASNEWICKTCKRKWPNPKYVYNFLFDISDSASQTRLQCLGKIGDLLLGTAASEMAEFQHCDNMEFGEKIAAAKNKAYVFKCKTGSDTFLGITRVIISVLDIHKVV
;
A
#
# COMPACT_ATOMS: atom_id res chain seq x y z
N MET A 1 -6.66 23.65 -10.19
CA MET A 1 -7.08 22.27 -10.52
C MET A 1 -7.18 22.14 -12.03
N PRO A 2 -6.44 21.26 -12.72
CA PRO A 2 -6.80 20.94 -14.10
C PRO A 2 -8.04 20.06 -14.06
N ASN A 3 -9.13 20.59 -14.59
CA ASN A 3 -10.40 19.91 -14.78
C ASN A 3 -10.16 18.65 -15.62
N TYR A 4 -10.21 17.47 -15.01
CA TYR A 4 -10.07 16.20 -15.73
C TYR A 4 -11.35 15.97 -16.52
N ASP A 5 -11.32 16.37 -17.79
CA ASP A 5 -12.41 16.22 -18.73
C ASP A 5 -12.74 14.72 -18.87
N LYS A 6 -13.88 14.29 -18.33
CA LYS A 6 -14.36 12.89 -18.36
C LYS A 6 -14.66 12.38 -19.78
N LYS A 7 -14.40 13.17 -20.82
CA LYS A 7 -14.90 12.97 -22.18
C LYS A 7 -14.17 11.91 -23.01
N THR A 8 -13.08 11.30 -22.56
CA THR A 8 -12.44 10.20 -23.33
C THR A 8 -11.71 9.20 -22.43
N MET A 9 -12.47 8.22 -21.96
CA MET A 9 -11.95 7.01 -21.31
C MET A 9 -12.39 5.78 -22.08
N HIS A 10 -11.44 4.92 -22.45
CA HIS A 10 -11.73 3.64 -23.09
C HIS A 10 -11.40 2.50 -22.14
N LYS A 11 -12.37 1.60 -21.94
CA LYS A 11 -12.22 0.43 -21.07
C LYS A 11 -11.72 -0.75 -21.90
N LEU A 12 -10.57 -1.27 -21.52
CA LEU A 12 -9.98 -2.47 -22.10
C LEU A 12 -10.19 -3.65 -21.17
N VAL A 13 -10.51 -4.80 -21.75
CA VAL A 13 -10.55 -6.07 -21.04
C VAL A 13 -9.36 -6.89 -21.52
N ILE A 14 -8.42 -7.15 -20.61
CA ILE A 14 -7.23 -7.95 -20.86
C ILE A 14 -7.49 -9.34 -20.28
N ILE A 15 -7.26 -10.36 -21.09
CA ILE A 15 -7.47 -11.77 -20.73
C ILE A 15 -6.17 -12.54 -20.82
N ASN A 16 -6.08 -13.64 -20.10
CA ASN A 16 -4.93 -14.54 -20.15
C ASN A 16 -5.35 -16.02 -20.35
N LYS A 17 -4.36 -16.87 -20.63
CA LYS A 17 -4.56 -18.33 -20.77
C LYS A 17 -5.06 -19.03 -19.50
N LEU A 18 -4.97 -18.36 -18.35
CA LEU A 18 -5.41 -18.88 -17.04
C LEU A 18 -6.91 -18.59 -16.77
N GLY A 19 -7.66 -18.14 -17.77
CA GLY A 19 -9.10 -17.89 -17.63
C GLY A 19 -9.44 -16.63 -16.82
N SER A 20 -8.48 -15.76 -16.57
CA SER A 20 -8.66 -14.52 -15.82
C SER A 20 -8.85 -13.32 -16.75
N LYS A 21 -9.72 -12.37 -16.36
CA LYS A 21 -9.84 -11.05 -17.00
C LYS A 21 -9.52 -9.92 -16.03
N VAL A 22 -8.78 -8.93 -16.52
CA VAL A 22 -8.43 -7.68 -15.82
C VAL A 22 -8.93 -6.51 -16.65
N GLN A 23 -9.48 -5.49 -16.00
CA GLN A 23 -9.92 -4.27 -16.67
C GLN A 23 -8.83 -3.21 -16.57
N ALA A 24 -8.43 -2.66 -17.72
CA ALA A 24 -7.54 -1.51 -17.80
C ALA A 24 -8.30 -0.31 -18.39
N ILE A 25 -8.00 0.90 -17.92
CA ILE A 25 -8.62 2.13 -18.43
C ILE A 25 -7.54 2.92 -19.17
N LEU A 26 -7.79 3.22 -20.44
CA LEU A 26 -7.02 4.18 -21.21
C LEU A 26 -7.62 5.57 -21.02
N CYS A 27 -6.76 6.56 -20.73
CA CYS A 27 -7.15 7.96 -20.55
C CYS A 27 -6.43 8.84 -21.58
N LYS A 28 -7.06 9.96 -21.96
CA LYS A 28 -6.48 11.04 -22.79
C LYS A 28 -6.21 10.64 -24.26
N ASP A 29 -5.16 11.16 -24.88
CA ASP A 29 -4.89 11.03 -26.33
C ASP A 29 -4.70 9.58 -26.83
N PRO A 30 -4.11 8.64 -26.05
CA PRO A 30 -4.12 7.23 -26.41
C PRO A 30 -5.54 6.67 -26.46
N ALA A 31 -6.46 7.14 -25.61
CA ALA A 31 -7.85 6.69 -25.62
C ALA A 31 -8.60 7.21 -26.85
N LYS A 32 -8.34 8.45 -27.28
CA LYS A 32 -8.94 9.05 -28.49
C LYS A 32 -8.52 8.37 -29.79
N THR A 33 -7.29 7.86 -29.84
CA THR A 33 -6.69 7.26 -31.04
C THR A 33 -6.70 5.73 -31.02
N PHE A 34 -7.17 5.13 -29.93
CA PHE A 34 -7.23 3.68 -29.81
C PHE A 34 -8.34 3.10 -30.69
N SER A 35 -7.96 2.63 -31.87
CA SER A 35 -8.77 1.76 -32.71
C SER A 35 -7.98 0.48 -32.95
N ALA A 36 -8.47 -0.63 -32.41
CA ALA A 36 -7.87 -1.94 -32.60
C ALA A 36 -8.91 -2.85 -33.27
N PRO A 37 -8.58 -3.54 -34.38
CA PRO A 37 -9.50 -4.49 -35.00
C PRO A 37 -9.83 -5.64 -34.03
N ILE A 38 -10.99 -6.24 -34.24
CA ILE A 38 -11.45 -7.41 -33.48
C ILE A 38 -10.38 -8.51 -33.55
N GLY A 39 -9.94 -9.01 -32.39
CA GLY A 39 -8.89 -10.04 -32.30
C GLY A 39 -7.47 -9.50 -32.10
N SER A 40 -7.30 -8.20 -31.84
CA SER A 40 -5.99 -7.64 -31.50
C SER A 40 -5.49 -8.13 -30.13
N VAL A 41 -4.21 -8.50 -30.07
CA VAL A 41 -3.53 -8.92 -28.84
C VAL A 41 -2.77 -7.75 -28.24
N VAL A 42 -3.01 -7.52 -26.95
CA VAL A 42 -2.33 -6.48 -26.17
C VAL A 42 -1.42 -7.14 -25.13
N THR A 43 -0.15 -6.73 -25.07
CA THR A 43 0.81 -7.21 -24.05
C THR A 43 1.24 -6.05 -23.14
N PHE A 44 1.44 -6.33 -21.84
CA PHE A 44 1.81 -5.32 -20.84
C PHE A 44 3.29 -5.41 -20.43
N LYS A 45 4.05 -4.33 -20.69
CA LYS A 45 5.40 -4.08 -20.14
C LYS A 45 5.57 -2.58 -19.87
N GLY A 46 4.75 -2.01 -18.97
CA GLY A 46 4.77 -0.58 -18.63
C GLY A 46 4.38 0.38 -19.79
N SER A 47 4.31 -0.14 -21.00
CA SER A 47 3.83 0.45 -22.24
C SER A 47 2.90 -0.57 -22.92
N MET A 48 1.90 -0.07 -23.65
CA MET A 48 0.96 -0.88 -24.40
C MET A 48 1.45 -0.99 -25.85
N ILE A 49 1.55 -2.23 -26.35
CA ILE A 49 1.85 -2.49 -27.76
C ILE A 49 0.75 -3.37 -28.33
N VAL A 50 0.18 -2.94 -29.45
CA VAL A 50 -0.89 -3.65 -30.17
C VAL A 50 -0.26 -4.56 -31.21
N ASN A 51 -0.63 -5.85 -31.20
CA ASN A 51 -0.17 -6.87 -32.17
C ASN A 51 1.36 -6.88 -32.42
N PRO A 52 2.20 -6.99 -31.39
CA PRO A 52 3.64 -7.00 -31.58
C PRO A 52 4.12 -8.28 -32.27
N ASN A 53 5.15 -8.17 -33.11
CA ASN A 53 5.71 -9.28 -33.88
C ASN A 53 6.79 -10.06 -33.10
N PHE A 54 6.39 -10.76 -32.03
CA PHE A 54 7.26 -11.70 -31.31
C PHE A 54 6.53 -13.00 -30.96
N GLY A 55 7.28 -14.10 -30.80
CA GLY A 55 6.73 -15.45 -30.68
C GLY A 55 5.65 -15.63 -29.62
N LYS A 56 5.81 -15.01 -28.43
CA LYS A 56 4.80 -15.07 -27.36
C LYS A 56 3.47 -14.39 -27.73
N ALA A 57 3.49 -13.29 -28.47
CA ALA A 57 2.28 -12.61 -28.92
C ALA A 57 1.54 -13.41 -29.99
N LYS A 58 2.28 -14.01 -30.93
CA LYS A 58 1.71 -14.94 -31.92
C LYS A 58 1.06 -16.15 -31.24
N ALA A 59 1.76 -16.77 -30.28
CA ALA A 59 1.24 -17.89 -29.50
C ALA A 59 0.01 -17.56 -28.62
N LEU A 60 -0.18 -16.28 -28.25
CA LEU A 60 -1.40 -15.80 -27.58
C LEU A 60 -2.53 -15.58 -28.58
N CYS A 61 -2.22 -15.05 -29.77
CA CYS A 61 -3.19 -14.85 -30.85
C CYS A 61 -3.74 -16.18 -31.35
N ASP A 62 -2.86 -17.16 -31.61
CA ASP A 62 -3.23 -18.49 -32.07
C ASP A 62 -4.10 -19.22 -31.03
N TRP A 63 -3.73 -19.13 -29.75
CA TRP A 63 -4.53 -19.69 -28.66
C TRP A 63 -5.91 -19.01 -28.56
N TYR A 64 -5.98 -17.68 -28.64
CA TYR A 64 -7.26 -16.97 -28.53
C TYR A 64 -8.21 -17.32 -29.69
N ARG A 65 -7.67 -17.46 -30.91
CA ARG A 65 -8.45 -17.90 -32.08
C ARG A 65 -8.92 -19.35 -31.96
N ALA A 66 -8.07 -20.25 -31.50
CA ALA A 66 -8.41 -21.67 -31.39
C ALA A 66 -9.43 -21.96 -30.27
N GLU A 67 -9.20 -21.38 -29.09
CA GLU A 67 -9.90 -21.80 -27.86
C GLU A 67 -10.36 -20.61 -27.01
N GLY A 68 -9.53 -19.57 -26.86
CA GLY A 68 -9.81 -18.46 -25.94
C GLY A 68 -11.10 -17.68 -26.24
N SER A 69 -11.53 -17.62 -27.51
CA SER A 69 -12.80 -16.98 -27.91
C SER A 69 -14.05 -17.69 -27.38
N LYS A 70 -13.94 -18.97 -26.98
CA LYS A 70 -15.04 -19.80 -26.48
C LYS A 70 -15.06 -19.88 -24.95
N ILE A 71 -14.03 -19.38 -24.28
CA ILE A 71 -13.86 -19.48 -22.82
C ILE A 71 -14.57 -18.30 -22.13
N THR A 72 -15.28 -18.58 -21.04
CA THR A 72 -15.80 -17.55 -20.14
C THR A 72 -14.74 -17.16 -19.11
N PHE A 73 -14.32 -15.90 -19.11
CA PHE A 73 -13.26 -15.40 -18.22
C PHE A 73 -13.79 -14.85 -16.89
N LYS A 74 -13.14 -15.23 -15.79
CA LYS A 74 -13.45 -14.77 -14.42
C LYS A 74 -12.77 -13.42 -14.13
N SER A 75 -13.52 -12.47 -13.58
CA SER A 75 -13.01 -11.14 -13.23
C SER A 75 -12.10 -11.22 -12.02
N ILE A 76 -10.86 -10.75 -12.14
CA ILE A 76 -10.01 -10.42 -10.99
C ILE A 76 -10.37 -8.99 -10.58
N SER A 77 -11.56 -8.84 -10.01
CA SER A 77 -11.94 -7.64 -9.26
C SER A 77 -12.07 -8.08 -7.82
N SER A 78 -11.29 -7.49 -6.92
CA SER A 78 -11.34 -7.77 -5.48
C SER A 78 -12.73 -7.41 -4.94
N SER A 79 -13.68 -8.34 -5.06
CA SER A 79 -15.08 -8.18 -4.65
C SER A 79 -15.27 -8.74 -3.25
N ASN A 80 -14.66 -8.10 -2.26
CA ASN A 80 -15.10 -8.21 -0.87
C ASN A 80 -15.34 -6.80 -0.33
N ASN A 81 -16.52 -6.25 -0.59
CA ASN A 81 -17.28 -5.51 0.43
C ASN A 81 -18.70 -5.22 -0.04
N THR A 82 -19.64 -5.89 0.61
CA THR A 82 -21.05 -5.51 0.74
C THR A 82 -21.16 -4.21 1.54
N GLY A 83 -21.95 -3.25 1.04
CA GLY A 83 -22.41 -2.11 1.82
C GLY A 83 -21.96 -0.75 1.29
N SER A 84 -22.95 0.02 0.84
CA SER A 84 -22.94 1.43 0.46
C SER A 84 -21.79 2.30 0.97
N SER A 85 -20.92 2.75 0.05
CA SER A 85 -20.43 4.13 -0.10
C SER A 85 -19.20 4.10 -1.01
N MET A 86 -19.21 4.89 -2.09
CA MET A 86 -18.06 5.22 -2.94
C MET A 86 -17.07 4.07 -3.21
N THR A 87 -17.32 3.32 -4.30
CA THR A 87 -16.37 2.40 -4.91
C THR A 87 -15.12 3.15 -5.39
N CYS A 88 -14.24 3.52 -4.46
CA CYS A 88 -12.92 4.05 -4.77
C CYS A 88 -12.08 2.84 -5.22
N SER A 89 -12.12 2.55 -6.52
CA SER A 89 -11.10 1.73 -7.16
C SER A 89 -9.74 2.26 -6.69
N LEU A 90 -8.90 1.43 -6.08
CA LEU A 90 -7.55 1.77 -5.58
C LEU A 90 -6.80 2.56 -6.66
N GLN A 91 -6.88 3.88 -6.60
CA GLN A 91 -6.29 4.74 -7.61
C GLN A 91 -4.83 4.95 -7.21
N LEU A 92 -3.93 4.69 -8.15
CA LEU A 92 -2.54 5.10 -8.00
C LEU A 92 -2.50 6.64 -8.05
N MET A 93 -2.09 7.25 -6.95
CA MET A 93 -1.96 8.68 -6.78
C MET A 93 -0.48 9.05 -6.65
N THR A 94 -0.13 10.23 -7.15
CA THR A 94 1.18 10.84 -6.91
C THR A 94 1.22 11.43 -5.50
N VAL A 95 2.43 11.58 -4.94
CA VAL A 95 2.61 12.18 -3.60
C VAL A 95 2.04 13.61 -3.56
N ALA A 96 2.16 14.38 -4.64
CA ALA A 96 1.60 15.72 -4.76
C ALA A 96 0.07 15.72 -4.73
N GLN A 97 -0.59 14.74 -5.37
CA GLN A 97 -2.05 14.60 -5.30
C GLN A 97 -2.50 14.23 -3.89
N VAL A 98 -1.79 13.31 -3.22
CA VAL A 98 -2.10 12.92 -1.84
C VAL A 98 -2.00 14.14 -0.92
N SER A 99 -0.90 14.89 -0.99
CA SER A 99 -0.72 16.13 -0.23
C SER A 99 -1.85 17.14 -0.50
N ALA A 100 -2.18 17.38 -1.78
CA ALA A 100 -3.24 18.32 -2.16
C ALA A 100 -4.64 17.94 -1.66
N ILE A 101 -4.96 16.64 -1.63
CA ILE A 101 -6.24 16.13 -1.10
C ILE A 101 -6.33 16.29 0.41
N LEU A 102 -5.21 16.10 1.11
CA LEU A 102 -5.15 16.16 2.57
C LEU A 102 -5.11 17.59 3.10
N ASN A 103 -4.60 18.53 2.30
CA ASN A 103 -4.59 19.94 2.66
C ASN A 103 -6.03 20.49 2.79
N GLY A 104 -6.49 20.65 4.04
CA GLY A 104 -7.81 21.17 4.36
C GLY A 104 -8.88 20.10 4.62
N ALA A 105 -8.55 18.82 4.49
CA ALA A 105 -9.44 17.73 4.90
C ALA A 105 -9.28 17.49 6.40
N THR A 106 -10.39 17.48 7.15
CA THR A 106 -10.42 17.14 8.58
C THR A 106 -10.99 15.75 8.83
N ASP A 107 -11.91 15.30 7.98
CA ASP A 107 -12.50 13.97 8.06
C ASP A 107 -12.66 13.39 6.65
N MET A 108 -11.65 12.62 6.23
CA MET A 108 -11.66 11.93 4.94
C MET A 108 -11.27 10.48 5.16
N VAL A 109 -12.11 9.55 4.69
CA VAL A 109 -11.79 8.13 4.60
C VAL A 109 -11.67 7.75 3.13
N ALA A 110 -10.42 7.54 2.70
CA ALA A 110 -10.07 7.16 1.35
C ALA A 110 -9.09 5.99 1.39
N LEU A 111 -9.23 5.09 0.41
CA LEU A 111 -8.32 3.97 0.19
C LEU A 111 -7.63 4.23 -1.15
N PHE A 112 -6.30 4.32 -1.15
CA PHE A 112 -5.54 4.66 -2.36
C PHE A 112 -4.20 3.94 -2.38
N THR A 113 -3.48 4.08 -3.49
CA THR A 113 -2.12 3.56 -3.63
C THR A 113 -1.19 4.71 -4.00
N VAL A 114 -0.01 4.76 -3.40
CA VAL A 114 1.01 5.79 -3.69
C VAL A 114 2.36 5.13 -3.88
N GLN A 115 3.12 5.58 -4.88
CA GLN A 115 4.50 5.13 -5.08
C GLN A 115 5.44 6.24 -4.60
N GLY A 116 6.47 5.86 -3.84
CA GLY A 116 7.45 6.82 -3.33
C GLY A 116 8.69 6.13 -2.75
N LYS A 117 9.74 6.91 -2.52
CA LYS A 117 10.94 6.49 -1.80
C LYS A 117 10.83 6.89 -0.34
N VAL A 118 11.27 6.04 0.57
CA VAL A 118 11.37 6.40 2.00
C VAL A 118 12.45 7.47 2.15
N SER A 119 12.07 8.69 2.52
CA SER A 119 13.00 9.81 2.71
C SER A 119 13.49 9.91 4.16
N ASN A 120 12.57 9.79 5.11
CA ASN A 120 12.88 9.89 6.53
C ASN A 120 12.06 8.90 7.37
N ILE A 121 12.62 8.44 8.48
CA ILE A 121 11.94 7.59 9.46
C ILE A 121 12.09 8.28 10.82
N TYR A 122 10.98 8.50 11.53
CA TYR A 122 10.98 9.13 12.84
C TYR A 122 11.32 8.09 13.91
N SER A 123 12.58 8.06 14.33
CA SER A 123 13.14 7.01 15.20
C SER A 123 12.86 7.17 16.70
N ALA A 124 12.29 8.30 17.14
CA ALA A 124 12.06 8.57 18.56
C ALA A 124 11.12 7.56 19.24
N SER A 125 10.15 7.02 18.49
CA SER A 125 9.21 6.01 18.96
C SER A 125 8.89 5.06 17.82
N LEU A 126 9.70 4.01 17.65
CA LEU A 126 9.53 3.03 16.59
C LEU A 126 8.59 1.90 16.97
N VAL A 127 8.71 1.43 18.20
CA VAL A 127 8.11 0.22 18.72
C VAL A 127 7.41 0.53 20.04
N TYR A 128 6.30 -0.18 20.28
CA TYR A 128 5.58 -0.13 21.53
C TYR A 128 5.27 -1.53 22.02
N THR A 129 5.02 -1.64 23.33
CA THR A 129 4.70 -2.91 23.99
C THR A 129 3.20 -3.18 23.92
N SER A 130 2.84 -4.32 23.35
CA SER A 130 1.48 -4.83 23.19
C SER A 130 1.29 -6.17 23.92
N CYS A 131 0.04 -6.57 24.08
CA CYS A 131 -0.37 -7.81 24.73
C CYS A 131 0.08 -9.03 23.91
N SER A 132 0.53 -10.07 24.61
CA SER A 132 1.06 -11.29 23.99
C SER A 132 -0.03 -12.25 23.51
N ASP A 133 -1.28 -12.06 23.93
CA ASP A 133 -2.43 -12.78 23.37
C ASP A 133 -2.75 -12.32 21.94
N ASN A 134 -2.87 -13.28 21.01
CA ASN A 134 -3.28 -13.04 19.63
C ASN A 134 -4.67 -12.38 19.51
N ASN A 135 -5.55 -12.59 20.49
CA ASN A 135 -6.88 -11.99 20.50
C ASN A 135 -6.94 -10.59 21.15
N CYS A 136 -5.80 -10.02 21.57
CA CYS A 136 -5.74 -8.74 22.24
C CYS A 136 -4.57 -7.88 21.73
N GLY A 137 -4.85 -6.74 21.11
CA GLY A 137 -3.82 -5.77 20.69
C GLY A 137 -3.52 -4.67 21.73
N GLY A 138 -4.04 -4.80 22.95
CA GLY A 138 -3.98 -3.76 23.97
C GLY A 138 -2.55 -3.45 24.43
N ILE A 139 -2.30 -2.20 24.82
CA ILE A 139 -1.01 -1.76 25.37
C ILE A 139 -0.77 -2.43 26.73
N VAL A 140 0.46 -2.87 26.95
CA VAL A 140 0.92 -3.43 28.24
C VAL A 140 1.87 -2.48 28.94
N SER A 141 1.96 -2.59 30.26
CA SER A 141 2.89 -1.83 31.09
C SER A 141 3.58 -2.76 32.08
N GLN A 142 4.87 -2.53 32.32
CA GLN A 142 5.67 -3.33 33.25
C GLN A 142 5.35 -2.95 34.70
N VAL A 143 5.18 -3.96 35.54
CA VAL A 143 5.08 -3.85 36.99
C VAL A 143 6.46 -4.13 37.56
N VAL A 144 7.15 -3.07 37.98
CA VAL A 144 8.56 -3.13 38.43
C VAL A 144 8.74 -4.12 39.59
N ALA A 145 7.77 -4.19 40.52
CA ALA A 145 7.88 -5.04 41.71
C ALA A 145 7.85 -6.56 41.43
N SER A 146 7.15 -7.01 40.39
CA SER A 146 7.03 -8.43 40.03
C SER A 146 7.74 -8.80 38.73
N ASN A 147 8.31 -7.81 38.02
CA ASN A 147 8.85 -7.96 36.68
C ASN A 147 7.86 -8.57 35.67
N GLU A 148 6.56 -8.34 35.86
CA GLU A 148 5.49 -8.82 34.98
C GLU A 148 4.92 -7.67 34.14
N TRP A 149 4.30 -8.00 33.01
CA TRP A 149 3.63 -7.06 32.12
C TRP A 149 2.12 -7.21 32.23
N ILE A 150 1.41 -6.12 32.58
CA ILE A 150 -0.05 -6.12 32.69
C ILE A 150 -0.66 -5.41 31.49
N CYS A 151 -1.61 -6.09 30.83
CA CYS A 151 -2.40 -5.50 29.75
C CYS A 151 -3.48 -4.57 30.29
N LYS A 152 -3.57 -3.34 29.77
CA LYS A 152 -4.61 -2.38 30.18
C LYS A 152 -6.02 -2.80 29.76
N THR A 153 -6.14 -3.50 28.63
CA THR A 153 -7.42 -3.91 28.02
C THR A 153 -7.96 -5.19 28.65
N CYS A 154 -7.21 -6.29 28.61
CA CYS A 154 -7.69 -7.59 29.10
C CYS A 154 -7.27 -7.94 30.54
N LYS A 155 -6.50 -7.05 31.20
CA LYS A 155 -6.02 -7.18 32.59
C LYS A 155 -5.18 -8.43 32.90
N ARG A 156 -4.81 -9.22 31.89
CA ARG A 156 -3.91 -10.37 32.04
C ARG A 156 -2.45 -9.93 32.22
N LYS A 157 -1.72 -10.78 32.95
CA LYS A 157 -0.28 -10.69 33.20
C LYS A 157 0.49 -11.56 32.22
N TRP A 158 1.65 -11.07 31.80
CA TRP A 158 2.56 -11.76 30.91
C TRP A 158 4.00 -11.65 31.44
N PRO A 159 4.83 -12.70 31.30
CA PRO A 159 6.24 -12.61 31.66
C PRO A 159 6.99 -11.67 30.72
N ASN A 160 6.64 -11.66 29.42
CA ASN A 160 7.24 -10.83 28.40
C ASN A 160 6.17 -10.15 27.54
N PRO A 161 6.39 -8.90 27.10
CA PRO A 161 5.48 -8.20 26.21
C PRO A 161 5.74 -8.61 24.76
N LYS A 162 4.80 -8.28 23.88
CA LYS A 162 5.02 -8.32 22.43
C LYS A 162 5.42 -6.94 21.94
N TYR A 163 6.53 -6.84 21.21
CA TYR A 163 6.92 -5.59 20.55
C TYR A 163 6.25 -5.48 19.19
N VAL A 164 5.70 -4.30 18.89
CA VAL A 164 4.98 -4.03 17.64
C VAL A 164 5.42 -2.67 17.11
N TYR A 165 5.69 -2.57 15.81
CA TYR A 165 5.99 -1.28 15.18
C TYR A 165 4.78 -0.36 15.14
N ASN A 166 5.01 0.90 15.48
CA ASN A 166 4.12 2.01 15.22
C ASN A 166 4.96 3.28 15.09
N PHE A 167 5.23 3.69 13.87
CA PHE A 167 6.06 4.87 13.63
C PHE A 167 5.62 5.66 12.42
N LEU A 168 5.99 6.93 12.44
CA LEU A 168 5.81 7.81 11.31
C LEU A 168 7.05 7.75 10.43
N PHE A 169 6.85 7.87 9.12
CA PHE A 169 7.92 8.00 8.15
C PHE A 169 7.43 8.85 6.99
N ASP A 170 8.36 9.49 6.31
CA ASP A 170 8.05 10.30 5.15
C ASP A 170 8.46 9.57 3.88
N ILE A 171 7.60 9.69 2.87
CA ILE A 171 7.89 9.28 1.51
C ILE A 171 8.03 10.50 0.62
N SER A 172 8.96 10.44 -0.33
CA SER A 172 9.12 11.44 -1.36
C SER A 172 9.03 10.85 -2.76
N ASP A 173 8.50 11.67 -3.65
CA ASP A 173 8.66 11.55 -5.10
C ASP A 173 9.43 12.81 -5.58
N SER A 174 9.84 12.83 -6.84
CA SER A 174 10.59 13.88 -7.55
C SER A 174 10.29 15.34 -7.16
N ALA A 175 9.05 15.67 -6.73
CA ALA A 175 8.65 17.03 -6.40
C ALA A 175 7.94 17.22 -5.05
N SER A 176 7.65 16.17 -4.29
CA SER A 176 6.78 16.30 -3.10
C SER A 176 7.04 15.23 -2.05
N GLN A 177 6.72 15.55 -0.80
CA GLN A 177 6.84 14.66 0.35
C GLN A 177 5.50 14.53 1.08
N THR A 178 5.24 13.37 1.66
CA THR A 178 4.06 13.12 2.51
C THR A 178 4.42 12.16 3.62
N ARG A 179 3.79 12.37 4.78
CA ARG A 179 3.97 11.53 5.96
C ARG A 179 2.97 10.37 5.98
N LEU A 180 3.50 9.18 6.24
CA LEU A 180 2.75 7.94 6.43
C LEU A 180 2.98 7.40 7.84
N GLN A 181 2.05 6.56 8.30
CA GLN A 181 2.17 5.78 9.52
C GLN A 181 2.31 4.30 9.17
N CYS A 182 3.37 3.70 9.70
CA CYS A 182 3.62 2.27 9.64
C CYS A 182 3.04 1.59 10.89
N LEU A 183 2.33 0.48 10.71
CA LEU A 183 1.75 -0.30 11.81
C LEU A 183 2.09 -1.78 11.67
N GLY A 184 2.49 -2.39 12.79
CA GLY A 184 2.69 -3.83 12.93
C GLY A 184 3.68 -4.41 11.91
N LYS A 185 3.25 -5.48 11.22
CA LYS A 185 4.11 -6.29 10.34
C LYS A 185 4.69 -5.53 9.15
N ILE A 186 4.09 -4.41 8.77
CA ILE A 186 4.63 -3.55 7.70
C ILE A 186 6.00 -3.00 8.10
N GLY A 187 6.23 -2.76 9.40
CA GLY A 187 7.52 -2.29 9.91
C GLY A 187 8.61 -3.35 9.75
N ASP A 188 8.28 -4.63 9.98
CA ASP A 188 9.22 -5.74 9.79
C ASP A 188 9.69 -5.80 8.32
N LEU A 189 8.77 -5.59 7.37
CA LEU A 189 9.09 -5.58 5.93
C LEU A 189 9.87 -4.33 5.49
N LEU A 190 9.59 -3.18 6.09
CA LEU A 190 10.22 -1.90 5.71
C LEU A 190 11.64 -1.79 6.27
N LEU A 191 11.86 -2.19 7.53
CA LEU A 191 13.15 -2.16 8.21
C LEU A 191 13.97 -3.45 8.00
N GLY A 192 13.32 -4.58 7.68
CA GLY A 192 13.98 -5.86 7.49
C GLY A 192 14.49 -6.50 8.79
N THR A 193 13.89 -6.13 9.92
CA THR A 193 14.26 -6.56 11.27
C THR A 193 12.98 -6.68 12.10
N ALA A 194 12.89 -7.68 12.97
CA ALA A 194 11.71 -7.84 13.82
C ALA A 194 11.59 -6.70 14.84
N ALA A 195 10.36 -6.32 15.22
CA ALA A 195 10.13 -5.27 16.21
C ALA A 195 10.80 -5.52 17.57
N SER A 196 10.95 -6.78 17.99
CA SER A 196 11.67 -7.14 19.22
C SER A 196 13.16 -6.83 19.13
N GLU A 197 13.80 -7.23 18.03
CA GLU A 197 15.22 -6.97 17.78
C GLU A 197 15.51 -5.47 17.68
N MET A 198 14.65 -4.70 17.00
CA MET A 198 14.80 -3.24 16.96
C MET A 198 14.63 -2.58 18.33
N ALA A 199 13.77 -3.13 19.20
CA ALA A 199 13.63 -2.64 20.57
C ALA A 199 14.91 -2.87 21.39
N GLU A 200 15.53 -4.03 21.23
CA GLU A 200 16.80 -4.37 21.87
C GLU A 200 17.93 -3.48 21.36
N PHE A 201 18.03 -3.26 20.05
CA PHE A 201 19.03 -2.36 19.47
C PHE A 201 18.88 -0.92 19.98
N GLN A 202 17.63 -0.45 20.13
CA GLN A 202 17.34 0.87 20.68
C GLN A 202 17.70 0.97 22.17
N HIS A 203 17.47 -0.09 22.94
CA HIS A 203 17.77 -0.11 24.38
C HIS A 203 19.27 -0.16 24.68
N CYS A 204 20.03 -0.92 23.88
CA CYS A 204 21.46 -1.11 24.06
C CYS A 204 22.33 -0.05 23.37
N ASP A 205 21.73 0.99 22.76
CA ASP A 205 22.40 1.98 21.92
C ASP A 205 23.32 1.34 20.85
N ASN A 206 22.83 0.27 20.23
CA ASN A 206 23.60 -0.50 19.26
C ASN A 206 23.69 0.27 17.93
N MET A 207 24.88 0.33 17.33
CA MET A 207 25.11 0.91 16.01
C MET A 207 24.20 0.32 14.93
N GLU A 208 23.84 -0.97 15.06
CA GLU A 208 22.91 -1.66 14.15
C GLU A 208 21.55 -0.95 14.05
N PHE A 209 21.09 -0.26 15.10
CA PHE A 209 19.86 0.52 15.07
C PHE A 209 19.89 1.59 13.97
N GLY A 210 20.98 2.36 13.94
CA GLY A 210 21.20 3.41 12.93
C GLY A 210 21.38 2.84 11.54
N GLU A 211 22.09 1.73 11.40
CA GLU A 211 22.32 1.05 10.12
C GLU A 211 21.03 0.53 9.50
N LYS A 212 20.16 -0.11 10.29
CA LYS A 212 18.85 -0.61 9.81
C LYS A 212 17.96 0.53 9.33
N ILE A 213 17.91 1.63 10.07
CA ILE A 213 17.13 2.82 9.66
C ILE A 213 17.72 3.43 8.39
N ALA A 214 19.05 3.56 8.30
CA ALA A 214 19.72 4.10 7.12
C ALA A 214 19.49 3.20 5.89
N ALA A 215 19.55 1.87 6.07
CA ALA A 215 19.30 0.90 5.02
C ALA A 215 17.86 0.92 4.51
N ALA A 216 16.89 1.34 5.31
CA ALA A 216 15.50 1.48 4.88
C ALA A 216 15.24 2.74 4.04
N LYS A 217 16.07 3.79 4.21
CA LYS A 217 15.99 5.02 3.42
C LYS A 217 16.35 4.77 1.95
N ASN A 218 15.87 5.65 1.07
CA ASN A 218 16.09 5.62 -0.39
C ASN A 218 15.56 4.38 -1.14
N LYS A 219 14.87 3.46 -0.46
CA LYS A 219 14.17 2.34 -1.10
C LYS A 219 12.78 2.78 -1.60
N ALA A 220 12.45 2.39 -2.82
CA ALA A 220 11.19 2.70 -3.47
C ALA A 220 10.15 1.59 -3.23
N TYR A 221 8.93 1.99 -2.87
CA TYR A 221 7.82 1.07 -2.66
C TYR A 221 6.54 1.65 -3.26
N VAL A 222 5.61 0.74 -3.55
CA VAL A 222 4.20 1.01 -3.75
C VAL A 222 3.49 0.72 -2.44
N PHE A 223 2.88 1.74 -1.86
CA PHE A 223 2.17 1.69 -0.59
C PHE A 223 0.66 1.68 -0.85
N LYS A 224 -0.04 0.70 -0.30
CA LYS A 224 -1.50 0.72 -0.21
C LYS A 224 -1.87 1.39 1.11
N CYS A 225 -2.61 2.49 1.02
CA CYS A 225 -2.86 3.37 2.16
C CYS A 225 -4.36 3.53 2.43
N LYS A 226 -4.66 3.82 3.69
CA LYS A 226 -5.98 4.26 4.15
C LYS A 226 -5.82 5.57 4.92
N THR A 227 -6.69 6.54 4.67
CA THR A 227 -6.79 7.71 5.54
C THR A 227 -7.73 7.44 6.72
N GLY A 228 -7.39 8.04 7.86
CA GLY A 228 -8.26 8.16 9.02
C GLY A 228 -8.09 9.53 9.66
N SER A 229 -8.99 9.88 10.57
CA SER A 229 -8.90 11.09 11.40
C SER A 229 -8.43 10.71 12.80
N ASP A 230 -7.49 11.47 13.34
CA ASP A 230 -7.07 11.38 14.74
C ASP A 230 -7.24 12.74 15.40
N THR A 231 -7.97 12.77 16.51
CA THR A 231 -8.26 14.00 17.25
C THR A 231 -7.49 13.98 18.54
N PHE A 232 -6.44 14.79 18.60
CA PHE A 232 -5.60 14.92 19.79
C PHE A 232 -5.72 16.34 20.35
N LEU A 233 -6.14 16.45 21.61
CA LEU A 233 -6.35 17.73 22.32
C LEU A 233 -7.27 18.71 21.56
N GLY A 234 -8.33 18.21 20.92
CA GLY A 234 -9.29 19.01 20.16
C GLY A 234 -8.83 19.40 18.76
N ILE A 235 -7.61 19.04 18.35
CA ILE A 235 -7.11 19.25 16.99
C ILE A 235 -7.23 17.93 16.22
N THR A 236 -8.10 17.90 15.23
CA THR A 236 -8.25 16.76 14.30
C THR A 236 -7.23 16.86 13.18
N ARG A 237 -6.49 15.79 12.95
CA ARG A 237 -5.52 15.65 11.85
C ARG A 237 -5.82 14.38 11.06
N VAL A 238 -5.62 14.44 9.75
CA VAL A 238 -5.72 13.24 8.92
C VAL A 238 -4.41 12.47 9.00
N ILE A 239 -4.50 11.18 9.32
CA ILE A 239 -3.41 10.23 9.33
C ILE A 239 -3.54 9.31 8.11
N ILE A 240 -2.41 9.01 7.48
CA ILE A 240 -2.33 8.03 6.41
C ILE A 240 -1.67 6.77 6.95
N SER A 241 -2.45 5.72 7.17
CA SER A 241 -1.93 4.44 7.64
C SER A 241 -1.66 3.51 6.46
N VAL A 242 -0.51 2.84 6.48
CA VAL A 242 -0.13 1.86 5.47
C VAL A 242 -0.76 0.52 5.78
N LEU A 243 -1.44 -0.06 4.79
CA LEU A 243 -2.07 -1.38 4.87
C LEU A 243 -1.20 -2.48 4.26
N ASP A 244 -0.49 -2.17 3.17
CA ASP A 244 0.34 -3.13 2.44
C ASP A 244 1.46 -2.42 1.70
N ILE A 245 2.57 -3.13 1.45
CA ILE A 245 3.74 -2.60 0.74
C ILE A 245 4.27 -3.59 -0.30
N HIS A 246 4.63 -3.05 -1.47
CA HIS A 246 5.34 -3.79 -2.51
C HIS A 246 6.60 -3.04 -2.91
N LYS A 247 7.75 -3.71 -2.81
CA LYS A 247 9.03 -3.12 -3.22
C LYS A 247 9.06 -2.94 -4.75
N VAL A 248 9.43 -1.74 -5.19
CA VAL A 248 9.71 -1.46 -6.61
C VAL A 248 11.14 -1.90 -6.89
N VAL A 249 11.30 -2.85 -7.82
CA VAL A 249 12.61 -3.37 -8.25
C VAL A 249 13.32 -2.34 -9.11
#